data_AF-A0A8X6YFU7-F1
#
_entry.id   AF-A0A8X6YFU7-F1
#
_cell.length_a   1.000
_cell.length_b   1.000
_cell.length_c   1.000
_cell.angle_alpha   90.00
_cell.angle_beta   90.00
_cell.angle_gamma   90.00
#
_symmetry.space_group_name_H-M   'P 1'
#
loop_
_entity.id
_entity.type
_entity.pdbx_description
1 polymer ?
#
loop_
_entity_poly.entity_id
_entity_poly.type
_entity_poly.pdbx_seq_one_letter_code
_entity_poly.pdbx_strand_id
1 'polypeptide(L)'
;MRRSPGKRKSDLMEQMFRAALLRKAKQANGQKPLEEMSNHLPELPMSTSFPMDGMVDNKEFWVHEECAAWSKTVYLFGHRLRGLEETVLKAVDKLCSRCKFPGASLSCAKDNCPELYHYLCARDNWCHMDEETYTIYCPQHKQQQMTLSSHCDDSQGIQNT
;
A
#
# COMPACT_ATOMS: atom_id res chain seq x y z
N MET A 1 -0.25 27.25 -19.58
CA MET A 1 -1.24 26.25 -19.12
C MET A 1 -0.87 25.81 -17.71
N ARG A 2 -1.55 26.31 -16.68
CA ARG A 2 -1.28 25.88 -15.29
C ARG A 2 -1.98 24.54 -15.08
N ARG A 3 -1.21 23.45 -15.01
CA ARG A 3 -1.75 22.14 -14.59
C ARG A 3 -2.26 22.31 -13.16
N SER A 4 -3.53 22.00 -12.92
CA SER A 4 -4.08 21.93 -11.56
C SER A 4 -3.17 21.05 -10.70
N PRO A 5 -2.91 21.38 -9.42
CA PRO A 5 -2.09 20.51 -8.58
C PRO A 5 -2.76 19.15 -8.49
N GLY A 6 -2.14 18.13 -9.08
CA GLY A 6 -2.59 16.76 -8.98
C GLY A 6 -2.58 16.37 -7.51
N LYS A 7 -3.65 15.74 -7.04
CA LYS A 7 -3.70 15.18 -5.68
C LYS A 7 -2.58 14.13 -5.55
N ARG A 8 -1.81 14.17 -4.45
CA ARG A 8 -0.72 13.20 -4.24
C ARG A 8 -1.31 11.80 -4.08
N LYS A 9 -0.52 10.76 -4.39
CA LYS A 9 -0.95 9.35 -4.26
C LYS A 9 -1.41 9.05 -2.82
N SER A 10 -0.73 9.61 -1.83
CA SER A 10 -1.11 9.55 -0.40
C SER A 10 -2.48 10.17 -0.16
N ASP A 11 -2.75 11.37 -0.69
CA ASP A 11 -4.01 12.07 -0.47
C ASP A 11 -5.19 11.28 -1.06
N LEU A 12 -4.97 10.62 -2.20
CA LEU A 12 -5.94 9.74 -2.85
C LEU A 12 -6.18 8.48 -2.02
N MET A 13 -5.13 7.87 -1.48
CA MET A 13 -5.24 6.72 -0.56
C MET A 13 -5.95 7.11 0.73
N GLU A 14 -5.59 8.21 1.37
CA GLU A 14 -6.21 8.74 2.59
C GLU A 14 -7.70 9.05 2.36
N GLN A 15 -8.05 9.70 1.25
CA GLN A 15 -9.45 9.93 0.85
C GLN A 15 -10.22 8.61 0.70
N MET A 16 -9.59 7.58 0.14
CA MET A 16 -10.23 6.28 -0.04
C MET A 16 -10.37 5.50 1.27
N PHE A 17 -9.34 5.51 2.13
CA PHE A 17 -9.42 4.90 3.45
C PHE A 17 -10.50 5.57 4.30
N ARG A 18 -10.56 6.90 4.31
CA ARG A 18 -11.65 7.66 4.96
C ARG A 18 -13.02 7.31 4.38
N ALA A 19 -13.15 7.22 3.05
CA ALA A 19 -14.41 6.83 2.41
C ALA A 19 -14.83 5.39 2.77
N ALA A 20 -13.88 4.46 2.87
CA ALA A 20 -14.13 3.09 3.30
C ALA A 20 -14.60 3.02 4.78
N LEU A 21 -13.97 3.80 5.67
CA LEU A 21 -14.38 3.91 7.07
C LEU A 21 -15.81 4.47 7.20
N LEU A 22 -16.14 5.53 6.44
CA LEU A 22 -17.50 6.10 6.42
C LEU A 22 -18.56 5.10 5.91
N ARG A 23 -18.21 4.21 4.98
CA ARG A 23 -19.11 3.13 4.52
C ARG A 23 -19.35 2.09 5.62
N LYS A 24 -18.29 1.66 6.33
CA LYS A 24 -18.41 0.76 7.49
C LYS A 24 -19.29 1.36 8.59
N ALA A 25 -19.10 2.65 8.92
CA ALA A 25 -19.91 3.34 9.92
C ALA A 25 -21.40 3.42 9.54
N LYS A 26 -21.71 3.64 8.26
CA LYS A 26 -23.10 3.62 7.76
C LYS A 26 -23.76 2.24 7.82
N GLN A 27 -22.99 1.17 7.64
CA GLN A 27 -23.48 -0.21 7.76
C GLN A 27 -23.67 -0.62 9.23
N ALA A 28 -22.80 -0.17 10.13
CA ALA A 28 -22.92 -0.41 11.57
C ALA A 28 -24.14 0.30 12.19
N ASN A 29 -24.53 1.47 11.68
CA ASN A 29 -25.70 2.21 12.16
C ASN A 29 -27.05 1.65 11.65
N GLY A 30 -27.04 0.51 10.95
CA GLY A 30 -28.22 -0.17 10.41
C GLY A 30 -28.65 -1.44 11.18
N GLN A 31 -27.92 -1.86 12.22
CA GLN A 31 -28.31 -3.00 13.04
C GLN A 31 -29.31 -2.58 14.14
N LYS A 32 -30.54 -3.11 14.07
CA LYS A 32 -31.55 -2.98 15.12
C LYS A 32 -31.10 -3.76 16.38
N PRO A 33 -31.50 -3.33 17.60
CA PRO A 33 -31.11 -4.01 18.84
C PRO A 33 -31.62 -5.46 18.93
N LEU A 34 -30.82 -6.28 19.61
CA LEU A 34 -31.11 -7.65 20.03
C LEU A 34 -32.25 -7.69 21.05
N GLU A 35 -33.25 -8.55 20.80
CA GLU A 35 -34.21 -9.24 21.70
C GLU A 35 -35.39 -9.69 20.80
N GLU A 36 -35.97 -10.90 20.84
CA GLU A 36 -36.12 -11.89 21.89
C GLU A 36 -36.50 -13.26 21.27
N MET A 37 -36.02 -14.32 21.93
CA MET A 37 -36.53 -15.69 22.09
C MET A 37 -37.40 -16.37 21.00
N SER A 38 -37.08 -17.62 20.69
CA SER A 38 -37.96 -18.72 21.10
C SER A 38 -37.21 -20.05 21.01
N ASN A 39 -37.51 -20.87 21.99
CA ASN A 39 -36.97 -22.19 22.26
C ASN A 39 -37.16 -23.16 21.08
N HIS A 40 -36.44 -24.28 21.17
CA HIS A 40 -36.67 -25.63 20.64
C HIS A 40 -35.42 -26.15 19.89
N LEU A 41 -34.64 -27.00 20.57
CA LEU A 41 -33.79 -27.97 19.89
C LEU A 41 -34.67 -29.12 19.38
N PRO A 42 -34.53 -29.51 18.10
CA PRO A 42 -34.69 -30.89 17.70
C PRO A 42 -33.36 -31.46 17.20
N GLU A 43 -33.14 -32.72 17.55
CA GLU A 43 -31.95 -33.51 17.26
C GLU A 43 -31.68 -33.60 15.74
N LEU A 44 -30.40 -33.53 15.33
CA LEU A 44 -29.99 -33.67 13.93
C LEU A 44 -29.79 -35.15 13.58
N PRO A 45 -30.50 -35.70 12.57
CA PRO A 45 -30.09 -36.92 11.92
C PRO A 45 -28.98 -36.65 10.91
N MET A 46 -28.10 -37.64 10.79
CA MET A 46 -26.94 -37.71 9.93
C MET A 46 -27.30 -37.61 8.45
N SER A 47 -26.45 -36.92 7.67
CA SER A 47 -26.33 -36.94 6.21
C SER A 47 -27.47 -36.37 5.36
N THR A 48 -27.22 -35.21 4.72
CA THR A 48 -27.47 -35.00 3.29
C THR A 48 -26.52 -33.90 2.79
N SER A 49 -26.05 -34.08 1.56
CA SER A 49 -25.08 -33.26 0.82
C SER A 49 -25.45 -31.77 0.76
N PHE A 50 -24.58 -30.91 1.31
CA PHE A 50 -24.67 -29.46 1.11
C PHE A 50 -24.02 -29.07 -0.24
N PRO A 51 -24.68 -28.24 -1.08
CA PRO A 51 -24.14 -27.80 -2.35
C PRO A 51 -22.92 -26.90 -2.14
N MET A 52 -21.83 -27.27 -2.82
CA MET A 52 -20.59 -26.50 -2.93
C MET A 52 -20.82 -25.27 -3.84
N ASP A 53 -21.50 -24.24 -3.32
CA ASP A 53 -21.47 -22.91 -3.93
C ASP A 53 -20.24 -22.14 -3.43
N GLY A 54 -19.51 -21.55 -4.36
CA GLY A 54 -18.09 -21.24 -4.24
C GLY A 54 -17.70 -20.38 -3.05
N MET A 55 -16.76 -20.89 -2.24
CA MET A 55 -15.87 -20.06 -1.44
C MET A 55 -15.02 -19.22 -2.39
N VAL A 56 -15.49 -18.01 -2.71
CA VAL A 56 -14.55 -16.91 -2.93
C VAL A 56 -13.77 -16.75 -1.63
N ASP A 57 -12.50 -17.14 -1.63
CA ASP A 57 -11.57 -16.87 -0.54
C ASP A 57 -11.49 -15.35 -0.36
N ASN A 58 -12.36 -14.80 0.50
CA ASN A 58 -12.37 -13.38 0.88
C ASN A 58 -11.22 -13.14 1.86
N LYS A 59 -9.98 -13.22 1.36
CA LYS A 59 -8.79 -13.05 2.18
C LYS A 59 -8.59 -11.57 2.47
N GLU A 60 -8.84 -11.19 3.72
CA GLU A 60 -8.64 -9.83 4.20
C GLU A 60 -7.20 -9.65 4.68
N PHE A 61 -6.55 -8.55 4.25
CA PHE A 61 -5.21 -8.17 4.68
C PHE A 61 -5.25 -6.80 5.36
N TRP A 62 -4.57 -6.72 6.50
CA TRP A 62 -4.37 -5.47 7.24
C TRP A 62 -2.94 -5.02 7.03
N VAL A 63 -2.78 -3.81 6.51
CA VAL A 63 -1.48 -3.21 6.23
C VAL A 63 -1.46 -1.78 6.73
N HIS A 64 -0.29 -1.29 7.13
CA HIS A 64 -0.12 0.13 7.38
C HIS A 64 -0.27 0.92 6.08
N GLU A 65 -0.86 2.11 6.18
CA GLU A 65 -1.11 3.00 5.03
C GLU A 65 0.20 3.32 4.30
N GLU A 66 1.26 3.64 5.05
CA GLU A 66 2.56 3.98 4.51
C GLU A 66 3.20 2.76 3.84
N CYS A 67 3.06 1.56 4.42
CA CYS A 67 3.56 0.34 3.78
C CYS A 67 2.86 0.10 2.44
N ALA A 68 1.54 0.30 2.35
CA ALA A 68 0.80 0.18 1.10
C ALA A 68 1.21 1.27 0.09
N ALA A 69 1.33 2.51 0.54
CA ALA A 69 1.61 3.64 -0.33
C ALA A 69 2.97 3.56 -1.02
N TRP A 70 3.98 3.13 -0.26
CA TRP A 70 5.39 3.06 -0.67
C TRP A 70 5.78 1.72 -1.30
N SER A 71 4.86 0.75 -1.36
CA SER A 71 5.11 -0.51 -2.06
C SER A 71 5.04 -0.30 -3.59
N LYS A 72 6.10 -0.69 -4.30
CA LYS A 72 6.27 -0.47 -5.75
C LYS A 72 5.12 -1.03 -6.60
N THR A 73 4.57 -2.17 -6.19
CA THR A 73 3.52 -2.92 -6.89
C THR A 73 2.10 -2.44 -6.55
N VAL A 74 1.94 -1.56 -5.54
CA VAL A 74 0.63 -1.06 -5.14
C VAL A 74 0.33 0.23 -5.89
N TYR A 75 -0.77 0.22 -6.65
CA TYR A 75 -1.21 1.37 -7.42
C TYR A 75 -2.72 1.56 -7.34
N LEU A 76 -3.13 2.80 -7.59
CA LEU A 76 -4.52 3.20 -7.68
C LEU A 76 -5.01 3.05 -9.11
N PHE A 77 -6.14 2.38 -9.28
CA PHE A 77 -6.86 2.33 -10.55
C PHE A 77 -8.30 2.79 -10.30
N GLY A 78 -8.59 4.04 -10.64
CA GLY A 78 -9.83 4.72 -10.27
C GLY A 78 -9.98 4.80 -8.75
N HIS A 79 -11.01 4.15 -8.20
CA HIS A 79 -11.30 4.12 -6.76
C HIS A 79 -10.96 2.77 -6.11
N ARG A 80 -9.99 2.02 -6.67
CA ARG A 80 -9.57 0.71 -6.14
C ARG A 80 -8.06 0.61 -6.06
N LEU A 81 -7.57 0.07 -4.95
CA LEU A 81 -6.18 -0.34 -4.79
C LEU A 81 -5.97 -1.70 -5.50
N ARG A 82 -4.88 -1.81 -6.24
CA ARG A 82 -4.45 -3.03 -6.94
C ARG A 82 -3.02 -3.39 -6.55
N GLY A 83 -2.67 -4.65 -6.74
CA GLY A 83 -1.34 -5.19 -6.40
C GLY A 83 -1.06 -5.38 -4.91
N LEU A 84 -2.00 -5.01 -4.02
CA LEU A 84 -1.81 -5.15 -2.57
C LEU A 84 -1.66 -6.62 -2.15
N GLU A 85 -2.56 -7.50 -2.60
CA GLU A 85 -2.51 -8.93 -2.29
C GLU A 85 -1.18 -9.55 -2.70
N GLU A 86 -0.77 -9.34 -3.96
CA GLU A 86 0.51 -9.84 -4.46
C GLU A 86 1.69 -9.31 -3.64
N THR A 87 1.66 -8.03 -3.27
CA THR A 87 2.69 -7.40 -2.43
C THR A 87 2.78 -8.07 -1.07
N VAL A 88 1.64 -8.28 -0.41
CA VAL A 88 1.60 -8.89 0.93
C VAL A 88 2.08 -10.34 0.86
N LEU A 89 1.57 -11.12 -0.09
CA LEU A 89 1.98 -12.52 -0.29
C LEU A 89 3.47 -12.65 -0.59
N LYS A 90 4.04 -11.72 -1.37
CA LYS A 90 5.48 -11.70 -1.66
C LYS A 90 6.33 -11.21 -0.50
N ALA A 91 5.79 -10.43 0.44
CA ALA A 91 6.55 -9.84 1.54
C ALA A 91 6.67 -10.77 2.76
N VAL A 92 5.79 -11.79 2.88
CA VAL A 92 5.71 -12.66 4.07
C VAL A 92 7.03 -13.33 4.45
N ASP A 93 7.88 -13.64 3.46
CA ASP A 93 9.18 -14.30 3.64
C ASP A 93 10.37 -13.36 3.42
N LYS A 94 10.13 -12.08 3.08
CA LYS A 94 11.19 -11.14 2.72
C LYS A 94 11.74 -10.44 3.95
N LEU A 95 13.03 -10.65 4.16
CA LEU A 95 13.76 -10.06 5.28
C LEU A 95 14.08 -8.60 5.00
N CYS A 96 13.85 -7.75 6.00
CA CYS A 96 14.28 -6.36 5.95
C CYS A 96 15.80 -6.25 6.04
N SER A 97 16.43 -5.50 5.13
CA SER A 97 17.88 -5.27 5.12
C SER A 97 18.40 -4.58 6.39
N ARG A 98 17.57 -3.80 7.09
CA ARG A 98 17.90 -3.19 8.39
C ARG A 98 17.72 -4.13 9.58
N CYS A 99 16.46 -4.53 9.86
CA CYS A 99 16.14 -5.25 11.11
C CYS A 99 16.21 -6.78 10.98
N LYS A 100 16.39 -7.31 9.77
CA LYS A 100 16.48 -8.75 9.46
C LYS A 100 15.23 -9.58 9.81
N PHE A 101 14.10 -8.94 10.09
CA PHE A 101 12.81 -9.61 10.28
C PHE A 101 12.00 -9.69 8.97
N PRO A 102 11.14 -10.71 8.80
CA PRO A 102 10.27 -10.86 7.63
C PRO A 102 9.19 -9.76 7.56
N GLY A 103 8.56 -9.58 6.40
CA GLY A 103 7.50 -8.61 6.16
C GLY A 103 7.92 -7.35 5.40
N ALA A 104 9.15 -7.30 4.88
CA ALA A 104 9.64 -6.16 4.12
C ALA A 104 8.97 -6.10 2.73
N SER A 105 8.40 -4.95 2.37
CA SER A 105 7.72 -4.76 1.09
C SER A 105 8.24 -3.59 0.25
N LEU A 106 9.09 -2.72 0.83
CA LEU A 106 9.64 -1.55 0.13
C LEU A 106 10.96 -1.93 -0.52
N SER A 107 10.97 -2.04 -1.84
CA SER A 107 12.16 -2.35 -2.64
C SER A 107 12.89 -1.08 -3.07
N CYS A 108 14.23 -1.13 -3.09
CA CYS A 108 15.03 -0.11 -3.76
C CYS A 108 14.65 0.01 -5.25
N ALA A 109 14.54 1.24 -5.76
CA ALA A 109 14.12 1.53 -7.14
C ALA A 109 15.22 1.27 -8.18
N LYS A 110 16.49 1.19 -7.76
CA LYS A 110 17.59 0.75 -8.62
C LYS A 110 17.36 -0.67 -9.13
N ASP A 111 17.50 -0.86 -10.44
CA ASP A 111 17.36 -2.17 -11.07
C ASP A 111 18.28 -3.23 -10.44
N ASN A 112 17.70 -4.41 -10.25
CA ASN A 112 18.37 -5.59 -9.70
C ASN A 112 18.98 -5.38 -8.30
N CYS A 113 18.54 -4.37 -7.56
CA CYS A 113 18.96 -4.18 -6.17
C CYS A 113 18.11 -5.07 -5.24
N PRO A 114 18.74 -5.95 -4.43
CA PRO A 114 18.02 -6.86 -3.54
C PRO A 114 17.52 -6.21 -2.25
N GLU A 115 17.82 -4.92 -2.04
CA GLU A 115 17.54 -4.23 -0.80
C GLU A 115 16.04 -4.00 -0.58
N LEU A 116 15.54 -4.53 0.53
CA LEU A 116 14.14 -4.54 0.93
C LEU A 116 13.98 -4.02 2.36
N TYR A 117 12.96 -3.19 2.60
CA TYR A 117 12.77 -2.55 3.90
C TYR A 117 11.32 -2.55 4.36
N HIS A 118 11.12 -2.43 5.67
CA HIS A 118 9.89 -1.84 6.21
C HIS A 118 9.94 -0.31 6.04
N TYR A 119 8.78 0.34 6.03
CA TYR A 119 8.71 1.81 5.90
C TYR A 119 9.54 2.55 6.96
N LEU A 120 9.33 2.26 8.24
CA LEU A 120 10.12 2.88 9.32
C LEU A 120 11.60 2.46 9.27
N CYS A 121 11.89 1.24 8.80
CA CYS A 121 13.27 0.80 8.63
C CYS A 121 13.99 1.54 7.51
N ALA A 122 13.32 1.87 6.41
CA ALA A 122 13.91 2.66 5.34
C ALA A 122 14.24 4.08 5.83
N ARG A 123 13.32 4.70 6.57
CA ARG A 123 13.51 6.03 7.18
C ARG A 123 14.72 6.07 8.11
N ASP A 124 14.82 5.09 9.00
CA ASP A 124 15.89 5.05 10.00
C ASP A 124 17.24 4.58 9.43
N ASN A 125 17.23 3.83 8.32
CA ASN A 125 18.45 3.37 7.64
C ASN A 125 19.00 4.39 6.64
N TRP A 126 18.57 5.66 6.70
CA TRP A 126 19.05 6.75 5.84
C TRP A 126 18.79 6.53 4.33
N CYS A 127 17.80 5.71 3.97
CA CYS A 127 17.34 5.60 2.59
C CYS A 127 16.85 6.97 2.08
N HIS A 128 17.01 7.23 0.79
CA HIS A 128 16.33 8.35 0.15
C HIS A 128 14.92 7.91 -0.23
N MET A 129 13.94 8.74 0.10
CA MET A 129 12.52 8.47 -0.10
C MET A 129 11.93 9.68 -0.84
N ASP A 130 11.52 9.48 -2.08
CA ASP A 130 10.92 10.51 -2.91
C ASP A 130 9.39 10.42 -2.78
N GLU A 131 8.78 11.43 -2.19
CA GLU A 131 7.34 11.51 -1.95
C GLU A 131 6.52 11.89 -3.20
N GLU A 132 7.16 12.46 -4.23
CA GLU A 132 6.50 12.79 -5.49
C GLU A 132 6.28 11.52 -6.31
N THR A 133 7.31 10.66 -6.36
CA THR A 133 7.28 9.43 -7.16
C THR A 133 6.99 8.16 -6.34
N TYR A 134 6.99 8.25 -5.00
CA TYR A 134 6.89 7.12 -4.06
C TYR A 134 7.97 6.06 -4.31
N THR A 135 9.19 6.53 -4.60
CA THR A 135 10.34 5.65 -4.84
C THR A 135 11.31 5.70 -3.66
N ILE A 136 12.01 4.59 -3.44
CA ILE A 136 12.96 4.45 -2.35
C ILE A 136 14.31 4.03 -2.94
N TYR A 137 15.37 4.68 -2.50
CA TYR A 137 16.74 4.31 -2.84
C TYR A 137 17.50 3.97 -1.56
N CYS A 138 18.08 2.77 -1.51
CA CYS A 138 18.90 2.35 -0.37
C CYS A 138 20.13 3.27 -0.22
N PRO A 139 20.84 3.23 0.93
CA PRO A 139 21.99 4.11 1.17
C PRO A 139 23.08 4.01 0.10
N GLN A 140 23.25 2.82 -0.49
CA GLN A 140 24.21 2.58 -1.57
C GLN A 140 23.82 3.28 -2.89
N HIS A 141 22.53 3.54 -3.13
CA HIS A 141 22.01 4.12 -4.37
C HIS A 141 21.45 5.54 -4.22
N LYS A 142 21.42 6.09 -3.00
CA LYS A 142 20.95 7.44 -2.70
C LYS A 142 21.65 8.53 -3.51
N GLN A 143 22.97 8.44 -3.73
CA GLN A 143 23.75 9.49 -4.41
C GLN A 143 23.45 9.61 -5.92
N GLN A 144 23.11 8.51 -6.59
CA GLN A 144 22.91 8.47 -8.04
C GLN A 144 21.65 9.22 -8.49
N GLN A 145 20.68 9.44 -7.59
CA GLN A 145 19.47 10.20 -7.86
C GLN A 145 19.64 11.70 -7.64
N MET A 146 20.35 12.10 -6.58
CA MET A 146 20.57 13.51 -6.27
C MET A 146 21.31 14.25 -7.40
N THR A 147 22.12 13.55 -8.18
CA THR A 147 22.83 14.11 -9.36
C THR A 147 21.96 14.23 -10.61
N LEU A 148 20.89 13.43 -10.74
CA LEU A 148 19.98 13.48 -11.89
C LEU A 148 18.91 14.58 -11.72
N SER A 149 18.52 14.88 -10.48
CA SER A 149 17.59 15.97 -10.15
C SER A 149 18.21 17.37 -10.18
N SER A 150 19.53 17.49 -10.32
CA SER A 150 20.25 18.78 -10.22
C SER A 150 20.76 19.35 -11.55
N HIS A 151 20.35 18.82 -12.71
CA HIS A 151 20.78 19.35 -14.02
C HIS A 151 19.66 20.11 -14.72
N CYS A 152 19.31 21.28 -14.17
CA CYS A 152 18.60 22.33 -14.91
C CYS A 152 19.04 23.73 -14.42
N ASP A 153 20.23 24.17 -14.81
CA ASP A 153 20.53 25.58 -15.11
C ASP A 153 21.96 25.68 -15.63
N ASP A 154 22.13 25.64 -16.94
CA ASP A 154 23.23 26.37 -17.55
C ASP A 154 22.90 26.72 -19.01
N SER A 155 23.29 27.93 -19.40
CA SER A 155 23.11 28.60 -20.71
C SER A 155 21.67 29.12 -20.96
N GLN A 156 21.42 30.43 -21.02
CA GLN A 156 22.00 31.34 -22.02
C GLN A 156 22.17 32.78 -21.48
N GLY A 157 23.43 33.17 -21.24
CA GLY A 157 23.85 34.56 -21.33
C GLY A 157 24.53 34.79 -22.68
N ILE A 158 23.79 35.32 -23.67
CA ILE A 158 24.39 35.88 -24.88
C ILE A 158 24.30 37.41 -24.76
N GLN A 159 25.44 38.04 -24.49
CA GLN A 159 25.61 39.48 -24.61
C GLN A 159 25.88 39.77 -26.09
N ASN A 160 24.90 40.38 -26.78
CA ASN A 160 25.14 40.93 -28.11
C ASN A 160 25.68 42.36 -27.99
N THR A 161 26.84 42.56 -28.58
CA THR A 161 27.46 43.84 -28.95
C THR A 161 26.73 44.49 -30.11
#